data_AF-A0A938IG80-F1
#
_entry.id   AF-A0A938IG80-F1
#
_cell.length_a   1.000
_cell.length_b   1.000
_cell.length_c   1.000
_cell.angle_alpha   90.00
_cell.angle_beta   90.00
_cell.angle_gamma   90.00
#
_symmetry.space_group_name_H-M   'P 1'
#
loop_
_entity.id
_entity.type
_entity.pdbx_description
1 polymer ?
#
loop_
_entity_poly.entity_id
_entity_poly.type
_entity_poly.pdbx_seq_one_letter_code
_entity_poly.pdbx_strand_id
1 'polypeptide(L)' 'MSILKRVAEMMGMKQLPPLLPVGSQAPDFDVPDHLGRRVRLADLRGKRVVLWFYPKASTPG' A
#
# COMPACT_ATOMS: atom_id res chain seq x y z
N MET A 1 20.49 14.55 -11.26
CA MET A 1 19.54 13.42 -11.31
C MET A 1 19.03 13.16 -9.89
N SER A 2 17.73 13.01 -9.66
CA SER A 2 17.17 12.72 -8.33
C SER A 2 17.65 11.36 -7.78
N ILE A 3 17.91 11.28 -6.47
CA ILE A 3 18.30 10.04 -5.75
C ILE A 3 17.31 8.90 -6.02
N LEU A 4 16.01 9.21 -6.12
CA LEU A 4 14.96 8.23 -6.41
C LEU A 4 15.19 7.52 -7.76
N LYS A 5 15.68 8.27 -8.76
CA LYS A 5 15.89 7.75 -10.11
C LYS A 5 17.07 6.77 -10.15
N ARG A 6 18.14 7.06 -9.39
CA ARG A 6 19.32 6.20 -9.26
C ARG A 6 19.01 4.88 -8.54
N VAL A 7 18.20 4.91 -7.48
CA VAL A 7 17.79 3.70 -6.75
C VAL A 7 16.92 2.79 -7.64
N ALA A 8 15.99 3.36 -8.41
CA ALA A 8 15.16 2.59 -9.35
C ALA A 8 16.00 1.91 -10.45
N GLU A 9 16.97 2.62 -11.03
CA GLU A 9 17.90 2.07 -12.03
C GLU A 9 18.76 0.94 -11.45
N MET A 10 19.29 1.10 -10.23
CA MET A 10 20.07 0.05 -9.54
C MET A 10 19.25 -1.21 -9.24
N MET A 11 17.94 -1.07 -8.96
CA MET A 11 17.04 -2.20 -8.74
C MET A 11 16.50 -2.83 -10.04
N GLY A 12 16.99 -2.43 -11.21
CA GLY A 12 16.52 -2.96 -12.50
C GLY A 12 15.08 -2.56 -12.85
N MET A 13 14.52 -1.56 -12.16
CA MET A 13 13.17 -1.07 -12.42
C MET A 13 13.18 -0.16 -13.66
N LYS A 14 12.75 -0.71 -14.80
CA LYS A 14 12.61 0.06 -16.06
C LYS A 14 11.61 1.21 -15.97
N GLN A 15 10.67 1.13 -15.03
CA GLN A 15 9.82 2.20 -14.53
C GLN A 15 9.50 1.89 -13.06
N LEU A 16 9.51 2.89 -12.18
CA LEU A 16 8.86 2.77 -10.88
C LEU A 16 7.37 2.50 -11.12
N PRO A 17 6.72 1.56 -10.41
CA PRO A 17 5.27 1.47 -10.45
C PRO A 17 4.73 2.88 -10.14
N PRO A 18 3.77 3.38 -10.93
CA PRO A 18 3.28 4.74 -10.74
C PRO A 18 2.79 4.88 -9.30
N LEU A 19 3.42 5.78 -8.55
CA LEU A 19 2.85 6.28 -7.30
C LEU A 19 1.43 6.74 -7.62
N LEU A 20 0.43 6.16 -6.94
CA LEU A 20 -0.98 6.48 -7.20
C LEU A 20 -1.18 7.99 -6.99
N PRO A 21 -1.55 8.76 -8.04
CA PRO A 21 -1.84 10.17 -7.89
C PRO A 21 -2.99 10.40 -6.90
N VAL A 22 -3.02 11.55 -6.24
CA VAL A 22 -4.16 11.94 -5.40
C VAL A 22 -5.44 11.95 -6.23
N GLY A 23 -6.52 11.42 -5.67
CA GLY A 23 -7.81 11.27 -6.35
C GLY A 23 -7.95 10.00 -7.18
N SER A 24 -6.87 9.22 -7.37
CA SER A 24 -6.98 7.90 -7.97
C SER A 24 -7.89 6.99 -7.15
N GLN A 25 -8.67 6.16 -7.84
CA GLN A 25 -9.40 5.09 -7.17
C GLN A 25 -8.40 4.16 -6.49
N ALA A 26 -8.61 3.89 -5.20
CA ALA A 26 -7.80 2.93 -4.47
C ALA A 26 -7.93 1.53 -5.11
N PRO A 27 -6.82 0.82 -5.35
CA PRO A 27 -6.85 -0.56 -5.82
C PRO A 27 -7.62 -1.44 -4.83
N ASP A 28 -8.38 -2.39 -5.36
CA ASP A 28 -9.06 -3.37 -4.53
C ASP A 28 -8.04 -4.24 -3.78
N PHE A 29 -8.41 -4.63 -2.57
CA PHE A 29 -7.71 -5.62 -1.78
C PHE A 29 -8.70 -6.59 -1.15
N ASP A 30 -8.21 -7.80 -0.94
CA ASP A 30 -8.86 -8.84 -0.17
C ASP A 30 -7.74 -9.54 0.62
N VAL A 31 -7.67 -9.29 1.93
CA VAL A 31 -6.58 -9.77 2.79
C VAL A 31 -7.13 -10.28 4.12
N PRO A 32 -6.49 -11.27 4.77
CA PRO A 32 -6.90 -11.69 6.10
C PRO A 32 -6.49 -10.64 7.16
N ASP A 33 -7.34 -10.45 8.18
CA ASP A 33 -6.96 -9.77 9.41
C ASP A 33 -6.16 -10.70 10.35
N HIS A 34 -5.80 -10.19 11.53
CA HIS A 34 -5.06 -10.94 12.54
C HIS A 34 -5.81 -12.16 13.13
N LEU A 35 -7.11 -12.29 12.87
CA LEU A 35 -7.93 -13.43 13.25
C LEU A 35 -8.26 -14.33 12.05
N GLY A 36 -7.69 -14.05 10.87
CA GLY A 36 -7.94 -14.79 9.62
C GLY A 36 -9.23 -14.39 8.90
N ARG A 37 -9.98 -13.39 9.38
CA ARG A 37 -11.20 -12.91 8.72
C ARG A 37 -10.83 -12.09 7.49
N ARG A 38 -11.54 -12.29 6.38
CA ARG A 38 -11.28 -11.53 5.15
C ARG A 38 -11.75 -10.09 5.30
N VAL A 39 -10.88 -9.15 4.95
CA VAL A 39 -11.17 -7.72 4.86
C VAL A 39 -11.03 -7.30 3.40
N ARG A 40 -12.12 -6.81 2.81
CA ARG A 40 -12.18 -6.33 1.43
C ARG A 40 -12.40 -4.84 1.40
N LEU A 41 -11.80 -4.13 0.44
CA LEU A 41 -12.07 -2.71 0.25
C LEU A 41 -13.55 -2.44 -0.04
N ALA A 42 -14.21 -3.34 -0.78
CA ALA A 42 -15.63 -3.25 -1.11
C ALA A 42 -16.54 -3.20 0.13
N ASP A 43 -16.19 -3.92 1.19
CA ASP A 43 -16.97 -3.97 2.44
C ASP A 43 -16.87 -2.66 3.24
N LEU A 44 -15.90 -1.79 2.92
CA LEU A 44 -15.64 -0.53 3.62
C LEU A 44 -16.15 0.70 2.87
N ARG A 45 -16.86 0.51 1.74
CA ARG A 45 -17.41 1.61 0.94
C ARG A 45 -18.37 2.47 1.78
N GLY A 46 -18.36 3.77 1.53
CA GLY A 46 -19.12 4.76 2.31
C GLY A 46 -18.43 5.23 3.60
N LYS A 47 -17.27 4.66 3.96
CA LYS A 47 -16.45 5.09 5.09
C LYS A 47 -15.14 5.74 4.61
N ARG A 48 -14.57 6.64 5.42
CA ARG A 48 -13.18 7.09 5.23
C ARG A 48 -12.25 6.04 5.80
N VAL A 49 -11.27 5.61 5.02
CA VAL A 49 -10.33 4.54 5.37
C VAL A 49 -8.91 5.08 5.24
N VAL A 50 -8.06 4.76 6.22
CA VAL A 50 -6.61 5.02 6.18
C VAL A 50 -5.90 3.67 6.18
N LEU A 51 -5.05 3.44 5.18
CA LEU A 51 -4.21 2.24 5.11
C LEU A 51 -2.81 2.59 5.58
N TRP A 52 -2.35 1.90 6.62
CA TRP A 52 -1.09 2.18 7.28
C TRP A 52 -0.18 0.94 7.21
N PHE A 53 0.92 1.04 6.45
CA PHE A 53 1.89 -0.05 6.29
C PHE A 53 3.02 0.10 7.30
N TYR A 54 3.38 -0.98 7.98
CA TYR A 54 4.54 -1.05 8.87
C TYR A 54 5.28 -2.39 8.66
N PRO A 55 6.61 -2.44 8.80
CA PRO A 55 7.36 -3.69 8.62
C PRO A 55 7.10 -4.75 9.69
N LYS A 56 6.78 -4.33 10.93
CA LYS A 56 6.52 -5.23 12.05
C LYS A 56 5.46 -4.65 12.99
N ALA A 57 4.36 -5.38 13.21
CA ALA A 57 3.45 -5.15 14.34
C ALA A 57 3.69 -6.26 15.35
N SER A 58 4.31 -5.86 16.45
CA SER A 58 4.36 -6.56 17.73
C SER A 58 5.09 -5.60 18.66
N THR A 59 4.58 -4.37 18.75
CA THR A 59 5.15 -3.34 19.62
C THR A 59 4.52 -3.49 21.00
N PRO A 60 5.31 -3.54 22.10
CA PRO A 60 4.78 -3.65 23.47
C PRO A 60 4.15 -2.37 24.02
N GLY A 61 4.12 -1.31 23.21
CA GLY A 61 3.78 0.05 23.62
C GLY A 61 2.37 0.17 24.21
#